data_AF-A0AAD0TXL9-F1
#
_entry.id   AF-A0AAD0TXL9-F1
#
_cell.length_a   1.000
_cell.length_b   1.000
_cell.length_c   1.000
_cell.angle_alpha   90.00
_cell.angle_beta   90.00
_cell.angle_gamma   90.00
#
_symmetry.space_group_name_H-M   'P 1'
#
loop_
_entity.id
_entity.type
_entity.pdbx_description
1 polymer ?
#
loop_
_entity_poly.entity_id
_entity_poly.type
_entity_poly.pdbx_seq_one_letter_code
_entity_poly.pdbx_strand_id
1 'polypeptide(L)'
;MKYLLIFISLFLLNGCLGANFMGAKKIIAGGTITERWYFNPEYNKEDIPKGTAFYGASADKIKYKFIIKYYQTTEDGKSDIEIPKKDIWTIKHNGKRFNYQDDDNLFYYNKINDSFVKHIDSYRNKPEAINSDEEILAVKQCYENAWCKLYPNIYEKIDIYVKQSILDKPLSEE
;
A
#
# COMPACT_ATOMS: atom_id res chain seq x y z
N MET A 1 -34.70 -24.05 27.37
CA MET A 1 -33.27 -23.90 26.96
C MET A 1 -32.99 -24.13 25.47
N LYS A 2 -33.98 -24.24 24.57
CA LYS A 2 -33.75 -24.34 23.10
C LYS A 2 -33.69 -22.99 22.37
N TYR A 3 -34.28 -21.94 22.95
CA TYR A 3 -34.38 -20.62 22.29
C TYR A 3 -33.18 -19.70 22.51
N LEU A 4 -32.32 -20.00 23.50
CA LEU A 4 -31.13 -19.18 23.80
C LEU A 4 -29.99 -19.41 22.79
N LEU A 5 -29.93 -20.60 22.20
CA LEU A 5 -28.90 -20.97 21.21
C LEU A 5 -29.15 -20.38 19.81
N ILE A 6 -30.39 -20.02 19.49
CA ILE A 6 -30.75 -19.42 18.18
C ILE A 6 -30.41 -17.92 18.14
N PHE A 7 -30.44 -17.25 19.29
CA PHE A 7 -30.11 -15.82 19.36
C PHE A 7 -28.62 -15.54 19.22
N ILE A 8 -27.77 -16.46 19.69
CA ILE A 8 -26.31 -16.32 19.60
C ILE A 8 -25.82 -16.63 18.17
N SER A 9 -26.45 -17.54 17.45
CA SER A 9 -26.11 -17.84 16.05
C SER A 9 -26.54 -16.74 15.08
N LEU A 10 -27.59 -15.96 15.38
CA LEU A 10 -28.00 -14.80 14.59
C LEU A 10 -27.07 -13.58 14.77
N PHE A 11 -26.42 -13.43 15.92
CA PHE A 11 -25.42 -12.38 16.13
C PHE A 11 -24.08 -12.69 15.45
N LEU A 12 -23.71 -13.97 15.34
CA LEU A 12 -22.46 -14.40 14.69
C LEU A 12 -22.51 -14.39 13.16
N LEU A 13 -23.70 -14.38 12.53
CA LEU A 13 -23.84 -14.34 11.07
C LEU A 13 -23.79 -12.93 10.47
N ASN A 14 -23.99 -11.87 11.26
CA ASN A 14 -23.88 -10.49 10.76
C ASN A 14 -22.42 -9.99 10.65
N GLY A 15 -21.45 -10.74 11.18
CA GLY A 15 -20.02 -10.40 11.07
C GLY A 15 -19.40 -10.66 9.69
N CYS A 16 -20.17 -11.25 8.75
CA CYS A 16 -19.71 -11.58 7.39
C CYS A 16 -20.34 -10.68 6.30
N LEU A 17 -20.87 -9.52 6.68
CA LEU A 17 -21.15 -8.45 5.73
C LEU A 17 -19.82 -7.86 5.29
N GLY A 18 -19.20 -8.54 4.31
CA GLY A 18 -18.05 -8.03 3.58
C GLY A 18 -18.35 -6.59 3.18
N ALA A 19 -17.52 -5.68 3.66
CA ALA A 19 -17.68 -4.28 3.38
C ALA A 19 -17.76 -4.11 1.86
N ASN A 20 -18.91 -3.63 1.38
CA ASN A 20 -19.12 -3.43 -0.04
C ASN A 20 -18.09 -2.39 -0.52
N PHE A 21 -17.24 -2.77 -1.48
CA PHE A 21 -16.29 -1.86 -2.09
C PHE A 21 -17.05 -0.71 -2.76
N MET A 22 -16.84 0.52 -2.30
CA MET A 22 -17.66 1.69 -2.69
C MET A 22 -17.15 2.37 -3.97
N GLY A 23 -16.13 1.83 -4.63
CA GLY A 23 -15.76 2.24 -5.99
C GLY A 23 -14.60 3.23 -6.11
N ALA A 24 -13.98 3.66 -5.01
CA ALA A 24 -12.75 4.46 -5.08
C ALA A 24 -11.52 3.56 -4.98
N LYS A 25 -10.79 3.46 -6.09
CA LYS A 25 -9.47 2.82 -6.19
C LYS A 25 -8.46 3.89 -6.60
N LYS A 26 -7.43 4.08 -5.79
CA LYS A 26 -6.27 4.89 -6.15
C LYS A 26 -5.06 3.97 -6.27
N ILE A 27 -4.35 4.06 -7.38
CA ILE A 27 -3.04 3.40 -7.53
C ILE A 27 -2.00 4.41 -7.03
N ILE A 28 -1.15 3.99 -6.11
CA ILE A 28 -0.14 4.82 -5.44
C ILE A 28 1.20 4.08 -5.53
N ALA A 29 2.31 4.84 -5.63
CA ALA A 29 3.70 4.36 -5.72
C ALA A 29 3.98 3.42 -6.90
N GLY A 30 4.72 3.88 -7.91
CA GLY A 30 5.13 3.10 -9.08
C GLY A 30 4.05 2.34 -9.87
N GLY A 31 2.76 2.38 -9.50
CA GLY A 31 1.73 1.48 -10.03
C GLY A 31 1.45 0.23 -9.17
N THR A 32 2.13 0.04 -8.04
CA THR A 32 2.19 -1.25 -7.34
C THR A 32 1.21 -1.36 -6.17
N ILE A 33 0.97 -0.28 -5.41
CA ILE A 33 0.05 -0.28 -4.27
C ILE A 33 -1.34 0.23 -4.69
N THR A 34 -2.37 -0.47 -4.26
CA THR A 34 -3.78 -0.12 -4.48
C THR A 34 -4.43 0.29 -3.15
N GLU A 35 -4.87 1.54 -3.04
CA GLU A 35 -5.70 2.03 -1.94
C GLU A 35 -7.17 1.77 -2.27
N ARG A 36 -7.89 1.02 -1.41
CA ARG A 36 -9.32 0.73 -1.55
C ARG A 36 -10.12 1.30 -0.38
N TRP A 37 -11.24 1.92 -0.71
CA TRP A 37 -12.10 2.59 0.26
C TRP A 37 -13.37 1.77 0.49
N TYR A 38 -13.56 1.40 1.75
CA TYR A 38 -14.71 0.66 2.25
C TYR A 38 -15.56 1.57 3.09
N PHE A 39 -16.88 1.44 3.03
CA PHE A 39 -17.74 2.28 3.85
C PHE A 39 -17.49 2.05 5.35
N ASN A 40 -17.30 3.13 6.11
CA ASN A 40 -17.31 3.03 7.57
C ASN A 40 -18.76 2.95 8.04
N PRO A 41 -19.19 1.83 8.68
CA PRO A 41 -20.57 1.64 9.13
C PRO A 41 -21.03 2.63 10.21
N GLU A 42 -20.13 3.40 10.81
CA GLU A 42 -20.47 4.46 11.77
C GLU A 42 -21.17 5.68 11.13
N TYR A 43 -21.06 5.84 9.80
CA TYR A 43 -21.70 6.93 9.07
C TYR A 43 -23.01 6.49 8.42
N ASN A 44 -23.84 7.45 7.98
CA ASN A 44 -25.00 7.14 7.15
C ASN A 44 -24.58 6.99 5.68
N LYS A 45 -24.95 5.87 5.06
CA LYS A 45 -24.61 5.54 3.66
C LYS A 45 -25.25 6.52 2.68
N GLU A 46 -26.40 7.09 3.03
CA GLU A 46 -27.12 8.06 2.21
C GLU A 46 -26.37 9.40 2.07
N ASP A 47 -25.51 9.72 3.05
CA ASP A 47 -24.70 10.95 3.08
C ASP A 47 -23.40 10.84 2.29
N ILE A 48 -23.21 9.74 1.55
CA ILE A 48 -22.04 9.55 0.71
C ILE A 48 -22.28 10.27 -0.62
N PRO A 49 -21.45 11.27 -0.95
CA PRO A 49 -21.62 11.98 -2.21
C PRO A 49 -21.35 11.06 -3.40
N LYS A 50 -22.14 11.25 -4.45
CA LYS A 50 -22.08 10.45 -5.69
C LYS A 50 -21.14 11.10 -6.71
N GLY A 51 -20.77 10.35 -7.75
CA GLY A 51 -20.07 10.89 -8.91
C GLY A 51 -18.60 11.21 -8.64
N THR A 52 -18.16 12.41 -9.01
CA THR A 52 -16.74 12.80 -8.98
C THR A 52 -16.18 13.09 -7.59
N ALA A 53 -17.01 13.01 -6.55
CA ALA A 53 -16.60 13.27 -5.16
C ALA A 53 -15.48 12.34 -4.67
N PHE A 54 -15.26 11.21 -5.34
CA PHE A 54 -14.19 10.24 -5.04
C PHE A 54 -12.84 10.54 -5.70
N TYR A 55 -12.70 11.68 -6.38
CA TYR A 55 -11.47 12.04 -7.11
C TYR A 55 -10.84 13.35 -6.62
N GLY A 56 -9.50 13.39 -6.63
CA GLY A 56 -8.71 14.58 -6.30
C GLY A 56 -9.03 15.16 -4.91
N ALA A 57 -8.94 16.48 -4.79
CA ALA A 57 -9.17 17.19 -3.53
C ALA A 57 -10.59 17.00 -2.94
N SER A 58 -11.56 16.61 -3.75
CA SER A 58 -12.91 16.27 -3.26
C SER A 58 -12.91 14.96 -2.48
N ALA A 59 -12.06 14.01 -2.88
CA ALA A 59 -11.92 12.71 -2.22
C ALA A 59 -11.37 12.89 -0.79
N ASP A 60 -10.39 13.77 -0.61
CA ASP A 60 -9.77 14.03 0.69
C ASP A 60 -10.79 14.56 1.71
N LYS A 61 -11.76 15.36 1.26
CA LYS A 61 -12.84 15.90 2.10
C LYS A 61 -13.83 14.87 2.60
N ILE A 62 -13.85 13.67 2.02
CA ILE A 62 -14.80 12.62 2.40
C ILE A 62 -14.11 11.35 2.88
N LYS A 63 -12.77 11.33 2.83
CA LYS A 63 -11.91 10.19 3.17
C LYS A 63 -12.21 9.64 4.57
N TYR A 64 -12.57 10.51 5.52
CA TYR A 64 -12.93 10.13 6.90
C TYR A 64 -14.21 9.26 7.02
N LYS A 65 -15.08 9.25 6.00
CA LYS A 65 -16.29 8.40 5.97
C LYS A 65 -15.99 6.95 5.55
N PHE A 66 -14.72 6.62 5.30
CA PHE A 66 -14.31 5.33 4.77
C PHE A 66 -13.24 4.67 5.63
N ILE A 67 -13.31 3.34 5.71
CA ILE A 67 -12.23 2.48 6.14
C ILE A 67 -11.32 2.26 4.93
N ILE A 68 -10.05 2.59 5.07
CA ILE A 68 -9.07 2.49 3.98
C ILE A 68 -8.19 1.29 4.22
N LYS A 69 -8.05 0.47 3.18
CA LYS A 69 -7.15 -0.67 3.17
C LYS A 69 -6.22 -0.61 1.97
N TYR A 70 -5.00 -1.11 2.15
CA TYR A 70 -3.97 -1.13 1.13
C TYR A 70 -3.77 -2.55 0.64
N TYR A 71 -3.57 -2.67 -0.67
CA TYR A 71 -3.42 -3.95 -1.34
C TYR A 71 -2.25 -3.92 -2.28
N GLN A 72 -1.55 -5.04 -2.40
CA GLN A 72 -0.53 -5.28 -3.40
C GLN A 72 -0.98 -6.44 -4.27
N THR A 73 -1.08 -6.21 -5.58
CA THR A 73 -1.39 -7.29 -6.52
C THR A 73 -0.19 -8.24 -6.59
N THR A 74 -0.47 -9.54 -6.46
CA THR A 74 0.52 -10.62 -6.48
C THR A 74 1.17 -10.76 -7.86
N GLU A 75 2.32 -11.45 -7.90
CA GLU A 75 3.09 -11.71 -9.12
C GLU A 75 2.28 -12.35 -10.26
N ASP A 76 1.22 -13.09 -9.94
CA ASP A 76 0.34 -13.73 -10.92
C ASP A 76 -0.75 -12.81 -11.48
N GLY A 77 -0.86 -11.59 -10.95
CA GLY A 77 -1.86 -10.60 -11.34
C GLY A 77 -3.30 -10.95 -10.99
N LYS A 78 -3.53 -12.05 -10.27
CA LYS A 78 -4.88 -12.59 -10.04
C LYS A 78 -5.37 -12.37 -8.62
N SER A 79 -4.46 -12.20 -7.67
CA SER A 79 -4.78 -12.03 -6.26
C SER A 79 -4.25 -10.69 -5.74
N ASP A 80 -4.90 -10.17 -4.72
CA ASP A 80 -4.40 -9.03 -3.96
C ASP A 80 -4.07 -9.48 -2.54
N ILE A 81 -2.90 -9.10 -2.05
CA ILE A 81 -2.52 -9.26 -0.65
C ILE A 81 -2.89 -7.96 0.07
N GLU A 82 -3.70 -8.05 1.12
CA GLU A 82 -3.92 -6.91 2.03
C GLU A 82 -2.63 -6.63 2.81
N ILE A 83 -2.18 -5.38 2.78
CA ILE A 83 -1.00 -4.92 3.50
C ILE A 83 -1.43 -4.16 4.75
N PRO A 84 -0.96 -4.56 5.95
CA PRO A 84 -1.20 -3.80 7.17
C PRO A 84 -0.72 -2.36 7.03
N LYS A 85 -1.44 -1.38 7.60
CA LYS A 85 -1.06 0.03 7.49
C LYS A 85 0.32 0.34 8.07
N LYS A 86 0.70 -0.34 9.16
CA LYS A 86 2.06 -0.27 9.73
C LYS A 86 3.18 -0.70 8.79
N ASP A 87 2.85 -1.48 7.77
CA ASP A 87 3.81 -1.97 6.78
C ASP A 87 3.84 -1.04 5.54
N ILE A 88 3.03 0.02 5.51
CA ILE A 88 3.10 1.07 4.48
C ILE A 88 3.91 2.23 5.04
N TRP A 89 5.01 2.55 4.37
CA TRP A 89 5.98 3.55 4.81
C TRP A 89 6.02 4.75 3.88
N THR A 90 6.13 5.93 4.47
CA THR A 90 6.53 7.14 3.75
C THR A 90 8.04 7.17 3.55
N ILE A 91 8.50 7.82 2.48
CA ILE A 91 9.91 7.88 2.10
C ILE A 91 10.48 9.26 2.47
N LYS A 92 11.68 9.28 3.08
CA LYS A 92 12.51 10.47 3.21
C LYS A 92 13.10 10.80 1.84
N HIS A 93 12.48 11.74 1.15
CA HIS A 93 12.98 12.26 -0.11
C HIS A 93 13.44 13.72 0.09
N ASN A 94 14.43 14.14 -0.70
CA ASN A 94 15.08 15.44 -0.57
C ASN A 94 14.50 16.50 -1.52
N GLY A 95 13.32 16.27 -2.10
CA GLY A 95 12.67 17.14 -3.07
C GLY A 95 13.27 17.18 -4.48
N LYS A 96 14.35 16.42 -4.77
CA LYS A 96 15.01 16.46 -6.09
C LYS A 96 14.38 15.49 -7.09
N ARG A 97 14.00 15.98 -8.27
CA ARG A 97 13.42 15.14 -9.34
C ARG A 97 14.40 14.05 -9.80
N PHE A 98 13.85 12.96 -10.36
CA PHE A 98 14.57 11.74 -10.79
C PHE A 98 15.80 11.98 -11.70
N ASN A 99 15.82 13.07 -12.47
CA ASN A 99 16.94 13.43 -13.35
C ASN A 99 18.10 14.16 -12.65
N TYR A 100 17.96 14.45 -11.35
CA TYR A 100 18.94 15.08 -10.46
C TYR A 100 19.08 14.30 -9.14
N GLN A 101 18.85 12.98 -9.15
CA GLN A 101 18.91 12.16 -7.95
C GLN A 101 20.37 11.95 -7.52
N ASP A 102 20.83 12.80 -6.61
CA ASP A 102 22.18 12.77 -6.05
C ASP A 102 22.29 11.84 -4.82
N ASP A 103 21.16 11.30 -4.33
CA ASP A 103 21.17 10.34 -3.21
C ASP A 103 21.30 8.91 -3.73
N ASP A 104 22.48 8.33 -3.54
CA ASP A 104 22.79 6.96 -3.91
C ASP A 104 21.90 5.89 -3.24
N ASN A 105 21.11 6.27 -2.24
CA ASN A 105 20.24 5.35 -1.50
C ASN A 105 18.82 5.25 -2.05
N LEU A 106 18.36 6.22 -2.85
CA LEU A 106 16.97 6.30 -3.36
C LEU A 106 16.77 5.46 -4.64
N PHE A 107 17.09 4.17 -4.53
CA PHE A 107 16.93 3.18 -5.60
C PHE A 107 16.28 1.92 -5.06
N TYR A 108 15.68 1.14 -5.96
CA TYR A 108 15.34 -0.25 -5.69
C TYR A 108 16.58 -1.14 -5.89
N TYR A 109 16.64 -2.25 -5.15
CA TYR A 109 17.77 -3.16 -5.15
C TYR A 109 17.33 -4.62 -5.25
N ASN A 110 18.13 -5.43 -5.93
CA ASN A 110 18.04 -6.88 -5.92
C ASN A 110 19.13 -7.43 -5.01
N LYS A 111 18.84 -8.54 -4.32
CA LYS A 111 19.87 -9.30 -3.62
C LYS A 111 20.44 -10.38 -4.54
N ILE A 112 21.72 -10.28 -4.88
CA ILE A 112 22.46 -11.29 -5.66
C ILE A 112 23.55 -11.85 -4.74
N ASN A 113 23.46 -13.15 -4.43
CA ASN A 113 24.25 -13.78 -3.37
C ASN A 113 24.06 -13.00 -2.06
N ASP A 114 25.14 -12.48 -1.45
CA ASP A 114 25.09 -11.67 -0.24
C ASP A 114 25.23 -10.16 -0.48
N SER A 115 25.15 -9.72 -1.73
CA SER A 115 25.28 -8.31 -2.11
C SER A 115 23.97 -7.73 -2.62
N PHE A 116 23.71 -6.46 -2.28
CA PHE A 116 22.60 -5.69 -2.81
C PHE A 116 23.09 -4.83 -3.97
N VAL A 117 22.50 -5.04 -5.16
CA VAL A 117 22.82 -4.29 -6.38
C VAL A 117 21.60 -3.52 -6.84
N LYS A 118 21.79 -2.33 -7.40
CA LYS A 118 20.68 -1.51 -7.89
C LYS A 118 19.87 -2.31 -8.92
N HIS A 119 18.56 -2.38 -8.70
CA HIS A 119 17.62 -3.01 -9.64
C HIS A 119 17.64 -2.22 -10.94
N ILE A 120 17.72 -2.93 -12.07
CA ILE A 120 17.76 -2.32 -13.39
C ILE A 120 16.36 -2.44 -14.01
N ASP A 121 15.73 -1.29 -14.24
CA ASP A 121 14.48 -1.20 -14.99
C ASP A 121 14.69 -1.79 -16.38
N SER A 122 13.97 -2.88 -16.67
CA SER A 122 14.12 -3.65 -17.90
C SER A 122 13.76 -2.86 -19.17
N TYR A 123 12.90 -1.84 -19.06
CA TYR A 123 12.47 -1.02 -20.19
C TYR A 123 13.48 0.10 -20.48
N ARG A 124 14.02 0.74 -19.44
CA ARG A 124 14.95 1.88 -19.56
C ARG A 124 16.43 1.47 -19.56
N ASN A 125 16.73 0.23 -19.18
CA ASN A 125 18.08 -0.29 -18.95
C ASN A 125 18.93 0.63 -18.05
N LYS A 126 18.33 1.10 -16.96
CA LYS A 126 18.95 2.01 -15.97
C LYS A 126 18.51 1.61 -14.56
N PRO A 127 19.29 1.98 -13.52
CA PRO A 127 18.86 1.83 -12.14
C PRO A 127 17.48 2.45 -11.92
N GLU A 128 16.57 1.67 -11.34
CA GLU A 128 15.23 2.14 -11.00
C GLU A 128 15.30 2.99 -9.72
N ALA A 129 15.14 4.30 -9.89
CA ALA A 129 15.10 5.26 -8.79
C ALA A 129 13.68 5.38 -8.22
N ILE A 130 13.62 5.75 -6.94
CA ILE A 130 12.40 6.18 -6.25
C ILE A 130 12.20 7.67 -6.57
N ASN A 131 11.01 8.06 -7.05
CA ASN A 131 10.87 9.26 -7.89
C ASN A 131 9.94 10.34 -7.34
N SER A 132 9.36 10.19 -6.15
CA SER A 132 8.46 11.19 -5.57
C SER A 132 8.55 11.27 -4.05
N ASP A 133 8.46 12.50 -3.52
CA ASP A 133 8.30 12.76 -2.08
C ASP A 133 6.96 12.23 -1.54
N GLU A 134 5.97 12.02 -2.41
CA GLU A 134 4.65 11.48 -2.05
C GLU A 134 4.59 9.95 -2.18
N GLU A 135 5.70 9.31 -2.55
CA GLU A 135 5.75 7.87 -2.75
C GLU A 135 5.70 7.14 -1.39
N ILE A 136 4.87 6.12 -1.32
CA ILE A 136 4.76 5.20 -0.18
C ILE A 136 5.27 3.82 -0.58
N LEU A 137 5.90 3.09 0.32
CA LEU A 137 6.38 1.74 0.05
C LEU A 137 5.70 0.72 0.95
N ALA A 138 5.35 -0.44 0.39
CA ALA A 138 4.91 -1.58 1.16
C ALA A 138 6.14 -2.38 1.62
N VAL A 139 6.54 -2.19 2.86
CA VAL A 139 7.72 -2.81 3.48
C VAL A 139 7.30 -4.05 4.24
N LYS A 140 7.73 -5.22 3.76
CA LYS A 140 7.39 -6.51 4.37
C LYS A 140 8.23 -6.80 5.61
N GLN A 141 9.51 -6.45 5.57
CA GLN A 141 10.45 -6.73 6.66
C GLN A 141 11.68 -5.84 6.54
N CYS A 142 12.13 -5.26 7.65
CA CYS A 142 13.46 -4.66 7.75
C CYS A 142 14.41 -5.60 8.52
N TYR A 143 15.66 -5.64 8.08
CA TYR A 143 16.72 -6.47 8.64
C TYR A 143 17.74 -5.60 9.38
N GLU A 144 18.48 -6.20 10.30
CA GLU A 144 19.50 -5.51 11.12
C GLU A 144 20.62 -4.88 10.29
N ASN A 145 20.84 -5.34 9.06
CA ASN A 145 21.84 -4.81 8.14
C ASN A 145 21.38 -3.55 7.38
N ALA A 146 20.36 -2.86 7.86
CA ALA A 146 19.79 -1.63 7.30
C ALA A 146 19.16 -1.78 5.90
N TRP A 147 18.73 -2.99 5.54
CA TRP A 147 17.95 -3.26 4.34
C TRP A 147 16.52 -3.64 4.69
N CYS A 148 15.58 -3.22 3.85
CA CYS A 148 14.17 -3.58 3.98
C CYS A 148 13.69 -4.25 2.70
N LYS A 149 13.09 -5.43 2.85
CA LYS A 149 12.41 -6.16 1.77
C LYS A 149 11.01 -5.61 1.57
N LEU A 150 10.64 -5.38 0.31
CA LEU A 150 9.31 -4.93 -0.06
C LEU A 150 8.34 -6.12 -0.21
N TYR A 151 7.04 -5.82 -0.20
CA TYR A 151 6.04 -6.80 -0.64
C TYR A 151 6.25 -7.12 -2.12
N PRO A 152 6.01 -8.38 -2.54
CA PRO A 152 6.10 -8.77 -3.95
C PRO A 152 5.07 -8.01 -4.77
N ASN A 153 5.40 -7.61 -6.00
CA ASN A 153 4.50 -6.88 -6.87
C ASN A 153 4.31 -7.59 -8.23
N ILE A 154 3.32 -7.16 -9.01
CA ILE A 154 2.96 -7.81 -10.29
C ILE A 154 4.03 -7.66 -11.38
N TYR A 155 4.87 -6.63 -11.30
CA TYR A 155 5.89 -6.33 -12.31
C TYR A 155 7.19 -7.09 -12.03
N GLU A 156 7.52 -7.27 -10.75
CA GLU A 156 8.78 -7.87 -10.30
C GLU A 156 8.55 -9.26 -9.71
N LYS A 157 8.99 -10.30 -10.45
CA LYS A 157 9.01 -11.70 -9.99
C LYS A 157 10.22 -12.03 -9.10
N ILE A 158 10.82 -11.00 -8.53
CA ILE A 158 12.04 -11.09 -7.73
C ILE A 158 11.87 -10.28 -6.46
N ASP A 159 12.61 -10.67 -5.43
CA ASP A 159 12.64 -9.91 -4.19
C ASP A 159 13.31 -8.54 -4.40
N ILE A 160 12.55 -7.47 -4.17
CA ILE A 160 13.03 -6.09 -4.21
C ILE A 160 13.30 -5.59 -2.79
N TYR A 161 14.37 -4.80 -2.66
CA TYR A 161 14.85 -4.23 -1.42
C TYR A 161 15.07 -2.71 -1.56
N VAL A 162 15.02 -2.03 -0.43
CA VAL A 162 15.41 -0.62 -0.28
C VAL A 162 16.26 -0.45 0.96
N LYS A 163 17.01 0.64 1.05
CA LYS A 163 17.75 0.97 2.28
C LYS A 163 16.79 1.48 3.36
N GLN A 164 16.99 1.07 4.61
CA GLN A 164 16.18 1.55 5.72
C GLN A 164 16.32 3.07 5.95
N SER A 165 17.48 3.64 5.59
CA SER A 165 17.77 5.07 5.75
C SER A 165 16.82 5.99 4.98
N ILE A 166 16.19 5.49 3.91
CA ILE A 166 15.23 6.26 3.11
C ILE A 166 13.81 6.17 3.65
N LEU A 167 13.54 5.35 4.67
CA LEU A 167 12.20 5.23 5.26
C LEU A 167 12.00 6.32 6.32
N ASP A 168 10.87 7.02 6.26
CA ASP A 168 10.49 8.05 7.24
C ASP A 168 9.74 7.45 8.42
N LYS A 169 8.45 7.19 8.21
CA LYS A 169 7.56 6.60 9.21
C LYS A 169 6.49 5.75 8.55
N PRO A 170 5.95 4.74 9.25
CA PRO A 170 4.80 4.01 8.78
C PRO A 170 3.55 4.92 8.76
N LEU A 171 2.54 4.57 7.99
CA LEU A 171 1.25 5.29 7.97
C LEU A 171 0.45 5.09 9.26
N SER A 172 0.79 4.08 10.05
CA SER A 172 0.16 3.73 11.33
C SER A 172 1.19 3.05 12.24
N GLU A 173 1.11 3.25 13.55
CA GLU A 173 1.85 2.46 14.53
C GLU A 173 1.14 1.14 14.87
N GLU A 174 -0.14 1.03 14.53
CA GLU A 174 -1.01 -0.15 14.67
C GLU A 174 -0.92 -1.12 13.49
#